data_AF-A0ABD5VPE9-F1
#
_entry.id   AF-A0ABD5VPE9-F1
#
_cell.length_a   1.000
_cell.length_b   1.000
_cell.length_c   1.000
_cell.angle_alpha   90.00
_cell.angle_beta   90.00
_cell.angle_gamma   90.00
#
_symmetry.space_group_name_H-M   'P 1'
#
loop_
_entity.id
_entity.type
_entity.pdbx_description
1 polymer ?
#
loop_
_entity_poly.entity_id
_entity_poly.type
_entity_poly.pdbx_seq_one_letter_code
_entity_poly.pdbx_strand_id
1 'polypeptide(L)'
;MSAADATTRRRFLATLGGGTVATAGFAGTAAGQEPVTVRMGNNFFDPVGLHVQPGDTVRFELAAGAHSATAYPDRIPDGAEAFDSGVISEGAFEHTFDVAGTYDYYCIPHEGVGMVGRIVVGEPGGPAEQSPIPHGEVPDSDTIVAEGSAGESGSSTGGSGMPHGGMGPGMGGMGGGRGFGGWWLFGPLGALGLLAVPAAIYWLANRDDGGRSPEATLRERYARGEIDEDEFERRRSNLDERE
;
A
#
# COMPACT_ATOMS: atom_id res chain seq x y z
N MET A 1 15.04 -68.89 -42.23
CA MET A 1 16.46 -69.18 -42.53
C MET A 1 17.11 -67.85 -42.85
N SER A 2 18.12 -67.36 -42.11
CA SER A 2 19.50 -67.85 -41.94
C SER A 2 20.43 -67.28 -43.00
N ALA A 3 21.58 -66.74 -42.60
CA ALA A 3 22.45 -65.87 -43.41
C ALA A 3 23.92 -66.34 -43.46
N ALA A 4 24.64 -65.91 -44.51
CA ALA A 4 26.10 -65.91 -44.74
C ALA A 4 26.32 -65.33 -46.17
N ASP A 5 27.36 -64.60 -46.55
CA ASP A 5 28.46 -63.88 -45.87
C ASP A 5 28.81 -62.67 -46.82
N ALA A 6 29.86 -61.83 -46.73
CA ALA A 6 31.10 -61.88 -45.98
C ALA A 6 31.74 -60.53 -45.63
N THR A 7 32.44 -60.55 -44.50
CA THR A 7 33.67 -59.82 -44.14
C THR A 7 34.14 -58.69 -45.07
N THR A 8 34.22 -57.47 -44.53
CA THR A 8 35.37 -56.57 -44.75
C THR A 8 35.70 -55.82 -43.47
N ARG A 9 37.00 -55.77 -43.13
CA ARG A 9 37.50 -55.25 -41.84
C ARG A 9 37.83 -53.77 -41.93
N ARG A 10 37.32 -52.95 -41.00
CA ARG A 10 38.03 -51.75 -40.50
C ARG A 10 37.82 -51.63 -38.99
N ARG A 11 38.91 -51.80 -38.24
CA ARG A 11 39.01 -51.31 -36.86
C ARG A 11 39.18 -49.79 -36.92
N PHE A 12 38.45 -49.05 -36.11
CA PHE A 12 38.92 -47.77 -35.58
C PHE A 12 38.81 -47.79 -34.07
N LEU A 13 39.71 -47.07 -33.40
CA LEU A 13 39.94 -47.17 -31.97
C LEU A 13 38.99 -46.25 -31.18
N ALA A 14 38.66 -46.65 -29.96
CA ALA A 14 37.96 -45.78 -29.03
C ALA A 14 38.82 -44.57 -28.64
N THR A 15 38.19 -43.44 -28.35
CA THR A 15 38.81 -42.33 -27.62
C THR A 15 37.81 -41.81 -26.60
N LEU A 16 38.18 -41.87 -25.32
CA LEU A 16 37.39 -41.29 -24.23
C LEU A 16 37.75 -39.81 -24.09
N GLY A 17 36.94 -38.93 -24.69
CA GLY A 17 36.76 -37.57 -24.16
C GLY A 17 35.60 -37.60 -23.16
N GLY A 18 35.66 -36.97 -22.00
CA GLY A 18 36.54 -35.86 -21.61
C GLY A 18 35.65 -34.73 -21.09
N GLY A 19 34.85 -35.03 -20.07
CA GLY A 19 33.71 -34.20 -19.69
C GLY A 19 34.09 -33.01 -18.81
N THR A 20 33.81 -31.81 -19.30
CA THR A 20 33.65 -30.60 -18.49
C THR A 20 32.45 -29.82 -19.02
N VAL A 21 31.30 -29.91 -18.36
CA VAL A 21 30.21 -28.94 -18.58
C VAL A 21 30.58 -27.71 -17.77
N ALA A 22 31.05 -26.66 -18.45
CA ALA A 22 31.28 -25.38 -17.83
C ALA A 22 29.93 -24.70 -17.55
N THR A 23 29.36 -24.96 -16.37
CA THR A 23 28.25 -24.16 -15.85
C THR A 23 28.77 -22.75 -15.56
N ALA A 24 28.61 -21.86 -16.53
CA ALA A 24 28.90 -20.45 -16.38
C ALA A 24 27.92 -19.85 -15.35
N GLY A 25 28.34 -19.82 -14.08
CA GLY A 25 27.59 -19.18 -13.03
C GLY A 25 27.50 -17.69 -13.31
N PHE A 26 26.29 -17.20 -13.59
CA PHE A 26 26.02 -15.77 -13.67
C PHE A 26 26.07 -15.19 -12.25
N ALA A 27 27.27 -14.91 -11.76
CA ALA A 27 27.51 -14.07 -10.60
C ALA A 27 27.22 -12.61 -11.00
N GLY A 28 25.93 -12.30 -11.17
CA GLY A 28 25.45 -10.95 -11.42
C GLY A 28 25.69 -10.10 -10.17
N THR A 29 26.70 -9.24 -10.22
CA THR A 29 26.89 -8.22 -9.19
C THR A 29 25.79 -7.18 -9.31
N ALA A 30 24.78 -7.25 -8.45
CA ALA A 30 23.74 -6.22 -8.33
C ALA A 30 24.38 -4.91 -7.85
N ALA A 31 24.75 -4.06 -8.80
CA ALA A 31 25.42 -2.79 -8.56
C ALA A 31 25.04 -1.78 -9.65
N GLY A 32 24.28 -0.74 -9.27
CA GLY A 32 23.96 0.38 -10.16
C GLY A 32 22.66 0.26 -10.95
N GLN A 33 21.57 -0.20 -10.31
CA GLN A 33 20.24 0.33 -10.64
C GLN A 33 19.93 1.44 -9.63
N GLU A 34 19.36 2.56 -10.09
CA GLU A 34 18.83 3.58 -9.19
C GLU A 34 17.52 3.06 -8.57
N PRO A 35 17.27 3.28 -7.27
CA PRO A 35 16.13 2.69 -6.59
C PRO A 35 14.81 3.26 -7.12
N VAL A 36 13.86 2.37 -7.40
CA VAL A 36 12.56 2.74 -7.96
C VAL A 36 11.83 3.59 -6.93
N THR A 37 11.39 4.79 -7.33
CA THR A 37 10.90 5.80 -6.37
C THR A 37 9.38 5.79 -6.28
N VAL A 38 8.85 5.53 -5.08
CA VAL A 38 7.46 5.78 -4.70
C VAL A 38 7.41 7.13 -3.98
N ARG A 39 6.60 8.07 -4.46
CA ARG A 39 6.39 9.37 -3.81
C ARG A 39 5.30 9.29 -2.75
N MET A 40 5.50 10.01 -1.65
CA MET A 40 4.54 10.17 -0.56
C MET A 40 4.16 11.65 -0.42
N GLY A 41 2.87 11.96 -0.48
CA GLY A 41 2.38 13.31 -0.24
C GLY A 41 0.86 13.39 -0.31
N ASN A 42 0.25 14.40 0.30
CA ASN A 42 -1.20 14.67 0.24
C ASN A 42 -2.09 13.43 0.44
N ASN A 43 -1.63 12.50 1.29
CA ASN A 43 -2.28 11.22 1.62
C ASN A 43 -2.31 10.16 0.49
N PHE A 44 -1.40 10.21 -0.48
CA PHE A 44 -1.24 9.21 -1.53
C PHE A 44 0.17 8.58 -1.56
N PHE A 45 0.26 7.39 -2.15
CA PHE A 45 1.48 6.80 -2.71
C PHE A 45 1.43 6.89 -4.25
N ASP A 46 2.52 7.30 -4.90
CA ASP A 46 2.65 7.42 -6.37
C ASP A 46 3.93 6.71 -6.85
N PRO A 47 3.84 5.57 -7.56
CA PRO A 47 2.63 4.79 -7.87
C PRO A 47 2.00 4.14 -6.62
N VAL A 48 0.72 3.78 -6.71
CA VAL A 48 0.00 3.06 -5.64
C VAL A 48 0.20 1.55 -5.71
N GLY A 49 0.39 1.02 -6.93
CA GLY A 49 0.80 -0.36 -7.20
C GLY A 49 2.12 -0.41 -7.96
N LEU A 50 3.10 -1.19 -7.50
CA LEU A 50 4.43 -1.27 -8.12
C LEU A 50 4.93 -2.71 -8.28
N HIS A 51 5.48 -3.05 -9.44
CA HIS A 51 6.18 -4.31 -9.69
C HIS A 51 7.70 -4.10 -9.63
N VAL A 52 8.38 -5.00 -8.91
CA VAL A 52 9.85 -5.06 -8.83
C VAL A 52 10.32 -6.52 -8.89
N GLN A 53 11.62 -6.74 -9.04
CA GLN A 53 12.24 -8.07 -8.99
C GLN A 53 12.86 -8.34 -7.61
N PRO A 54 13.03 -9.61 -7.21
CA PRO A 54 13.75 -9.96 -5.98
C PRO A 54 15.16 -9.37 -5.94
N GLY A 55 15.46 -8.60 -4.89
CA GLY A 55 16.72 -7.88 -4.70
C GLY A 55 16.71 -6.41 -5.19
N ASP A 56 15.63 -5.94 -5.80
CA ASP A 56 15.45 -4.52 -6.11
C ASP A 56 15.23 -3.70 -4.83
N THR A 57 15.60 -2.41 -4.88
CA THR A 57 15.40 -1.45 -3.79
C THR A 57 14.42 -0.36 -4.20
N VAL A 58 13.42 -0.13 -3.34
CA VAL A 58 12.41 0.93 -3.51
C VAL A 58 12.74 2.10 -2.59
N ARG A 59 12.72 3.33 -3.12
CA ARG A 59 12.85 4.57 -2.36
C ARG A 59 11.48 5.21 -2.14
N PHE A 60 11.06 5.32 -0.89
CA PHE A 60 9.88 6.05 -0.47
C PHE A 60 10.26 7.50 -0.16
N GLU A 61 9.94 8.43 -1.06
CA GLU A 61 10.41 9.82 -1.05
C GLU A 61 9.28 10.81 -0.74
N LEU A 62 9.51 11.77 0.16
CA LEU A 62 8.50 12.80 0.47
C LEU A 62 8.38 13.85 -0.64
N ALA A 63 7.21 13.90 -1.27
CA ALA A 63 6.79 14.98 -2.16
C ALA A 63 6.11 16.14 -1.42
N ALA A 64 5.39 15.84 -0.33
CA ALA A 64 4.75 16.83 0.55
C ALA A 64 4.42 16.23 1.92
N GLY A 65 4.23 17.07 2.95
CA GLY A 65 3.70 16.63 4.25
C GLY A 65 4.67 15.75 5.06
N ALA A 66 4.09 14.87 5.89
CA ALA A 66 4.82 13.90 6.71
C ALA A 66 4.09 12.55 6.65
N HIS A 67 4.83 11.50 6.31
CA HIS A 67 4.27 10.20 5.93
C HIS A 67 5.18 9.06 6.41
N SER A 68 4.67 7.82 6.37
CA SER A 68 5.49 6.61 6.52
C SER A 68 5.22 5.64 5.37
N ALA A 69 6.16 4.74 5.14
CA ALA A 69 5.96 3.49 4.42
C ALA A 69 6.15 2.36 5.42
N THR A 70 5.05 1.69 5.77
CA THR A 70 4.98 0.71 6.86
C THR A 70 4.25 -0.53 6.37
N ALA A 71 4.90 -1.69 6.41
CA ALA A 71 4.31 -2.96 5.98
C ALA A 71 3.21 -3.43 6.94
N TYR A 72 2.18 -4.11 6.41
CA TYR A 72 1.29 -4.94 7.23
C TYR A 72 2.00 -6.28 7.52
N PRO A 73 2.40 -6.60 8.76
CA PRO A 73 3.24 -7.77 9.05
C PRO A 73 2.55 -9.13 8.78
N ASP A 74 1.22 -9.13 8.67
CA ASP A 74 0.36 -10.25 8.31
C ASP A 74 -0.04 -10.26 6.82
N ARG A 75 0.48 -9.33 6.01
CA ARG A 75 0.22 -9.19 4.57
C ARG A 75 1.50 -8.97 3.74
N ILE A 76 2.56 -9.69 4.12
CA ILE A 76 3.84 -9.83 3.38
C ILE A 76 4.18 -11.32 3.23
N PRO A 77 5.05 -11.71 2.27
CA PRO A 77 5.39 -13.12 2.04
C PRO A 77 6.05 -13.82 3.23
N ASP A 78 5.82 -15.12 3.37
CA ASP A 78 6.41 -15.94 4.44
C ASP A 78 7.95 -15.88 4.41
N GLY A 79 8.54 -15.31 5.47
CA GLY A 79 10.00 -15.15 5.60
C GLY A 79 10.57 -13.83 5.06
N ALA A 80 9.73 -12.92 4.56
CA ALA A 80 10.12 -11.53 4.32
C ALA A 80 10.34 -10.75 5.63
N GLU A 81 11.21 -9.75 5.61
CA GLU A 81 11.33 -8.79 6.72
C GLU A 81 10.26 -7.69 6.59
N ALA A 82 9.58 -7.35 7.68
CA ALA A 82 8.61 -6.25 7.70
C ALA A 82 9.33 -4.90 7.80
N PHE A 83 9.07 -3.99 6.86
CA PHE A 83 9.65 -2.65 6.87
C PHE A 83 8.76 -1.62 7.59
N ASP A 84 9.38 -0.66 8.26
CA ASP A 84 8.73 0.55 8.75
C ASP A 84 9.73 1.71 8.70
N SER A 85 9.41 2.78 7.97
CA SER A 85 10.20 4.00 7.97
C SER A 85 10.06 4.83 9.26
N GLY A 86 9.01 4.57 10.05
CA GLY A 86 8.45 5.56 10.97
C GLY A 86 7.88 6.77 10.20
N VAL A 87 7.27 7.72 10.92
CA VAL A 87 6.78 8.96 10.28
C VAL A 87 7.96 9.89 10.01
N ILE A 88 8.30 10.07 8.74
CA ILE A 88 9.32 11.02 8.29
C ILE A 88 8.69 12.34 7.83
N SER A 89 9.44 13.44 7.97
CA SER A 89 9.01 14.81 7.58
C SER A 89 10.01 15.50 6.63
N GLU A 90 11.13 14.86 6.34
CA GLU A 90 12.12 15.29 5.34
C GLU A 90 12.84 14.04 4.77
N GLY A 91 13.37 14.15 3.55
CA GLY A 91 14.14 13.08 2.92
C GLY A 91 13.31 11.91 2.41
N ALA A 92 13.89 10.71 2.51
CA ALA A 92 13.35 9.46 1.99
C ALA A 92 13.77 8.25 2.84
N PHE A 93 13.04 7.15 2.69
CA PHE A 93 13.36 5.83 3.24
C PHE A 93 13.62 4.84 2.09
N GLU A 94 14.51 3.87 2.27
CA GLU A 94 14.82 2.85 1.27
C GLU A 94 14.72 1.44 1.86
N HIS A 95 14.13 0.51 1.10
CA HIS A 95 14.01 -0.91 1.48
C HIS A 95 14.26 -1.82 0.29
N THR A 96 14.99 -2.92 0.52
CA THR A 96 15.36 -3.93 -0.49
C THR A 96 14.45 -5.14 -0.34
N PHE A 97 13.85 -5.59 -1.44
CA PHE A 97 12.79 -6.61 -1.44
C PHE A 97 13.34 -7.96 -1.93
N ASP A 98 13.94 -8.75 -1.03
CA ASP A 98 14.61 -10.01 -1.39
C ASP A 98 13.66 -11.22 -1.59
N VAL A 99 12.46 -11.21 -1.01
CA VAL A 99 11.53 -12.36 -1.04
C VAL A 99 10.38 -12.10 -2.03
N ALA A 100 10.14 -13.04 -2.94
CA ALA A 100 9.08 -12.95 -3.93
C ALA A 100 7.66 -13.08 -3.33
N GLY A 101 6.68 -12.42 -3.94
CA GLY A 101 5.29 -12.36 -3.49
C GLY A 101 4.80 -10.91 -3.35
N THR A 102 3.64 -10.75 -2.72
CA THR A 102 2.92 -9.48 -2.62
C THR A 102 2.99 -8.89 -1.22
N TYR A 103 3.28 -7.60 -1.15
CA TYR A 103 3.46 -6.80 0.06
C TYR A 103 2.43 -5.69 0.06
N ASP A 104 1.48 -5.74 1.00
CA ASP A 104 0.62 -4.60 1.28
C ASP A 104 1.25 -3.71 2.36
N TYR A 105 1.16 -2.39 2.19
CA TYR A 105 1.73 -1.40 3.10
C TYR A 105 0.84 -0.17 3.25
N TYR A 106 1.11 0.63 4.27
CA TYR A 106 0.31 1.79 4.66
C TYR A 106 1.17 2.93 5.22
N CYS A 107 0.55 4.10 5.39
CA CYS A 107 1.12 5.25 6.08
C CYS A 107 0.45 5.42 7.44
N ILE A 108 1.20 5.27 8.54
CA ILE A 108 0.70 5.27 9.93
C ILE A 108 -0.30 6.41 10.25
N PRO A 109 -0.02 7.70 9.94
CA PRO A 109 -0.97 8.79 10.20
C PRO A 109 -2.17 8.87 9.25
N HIS A 110 -2.18 8.13 8.13
CA HIS A 110 -3.13 8.31 7.02
C HIS A 110 -3.80 7.01 6.52
N GLU A 111 -3.54 5.86 7.15
CA GLU A 111 -4.18 4.56 6.87
C GLU A 111 -5.71 4.70 6.84
N GLY A 112 -6.30 5.27 7.91
CA GLY A 112 -7.74 5.44 8.06
C GLY A 112 -8.41 6.42 7.09
N VAL A 113 -7.65 7.04 6.17
CA VAL A 113 -8.17 7.83 5.04
C VAL A 113 -7.75 7.25 3.68
N GLY A 114 -7.28 6.01 3.64
CA GLY A 114 -6.97 5.27 2.41
C GLY A 114 -5.53 5.38 1.90
N MET A 115 -4.59 5.92 2.69
CA MET A 115 -3.17 5.92 2.29
C MET A 115 -2.53 4.54 2.51
N VAL A 116 -2.82 3.65 1.56
CA VAL A 116 -2.32 2.28 1.46
C VAL A 116 -1.76 2.02 0.05
N GLY A 117 -0.91 1.01 -0.09
CA GLY A 117 -0.28 0.67 -1.36
C GLY A 117 0.14 -0.80 -1.43
N ARG A 118 0.51 -1.24 -2.63
CA ARG A 118 0.91 -2.62 -2.92
C ARG A 118 2.19 -2.70 -3.73
N ILE A 119 3.12 -3.56 -3.31
CA ILE A 119 4.31 -3.93 -4.08
C ILE A 119 4.24 -5.42 -4.40
N VAL A 120 4.44 -5.79 -5.66
CA VAL A 120 4.60 -7.17 -6.11
C VAL A 120 6.05 -7.42 -6.47
N VAL A 121 6.65 -8.45 -5.87
CA VAL A 121 8.06 -8.81 -6.04
C VAL A 121 8.16 -10.11 -6.82
N GLY A 122 8.57 -10.04 -8.09
CA GLY A 122 8.59 -11.20 -8.98
C GLY A 122 7.19 -11.62 -9.45
N GLU A 123 6.54 -12.54 -8.73
CA GLU A 123 5.20 -13.07 -9.03
C GLU A 123 4.24 -12.82 -7.84
N PRO A 124 2.93 -12.62 -8.06
CA PRO A 124 1.97 -12.42 -6.98
C PRO A 124 1.87 -13.60 -6.01
N GLY A 125 1.70 -13.33 -4.71
CA GLY A 125 1.48 -14.40 -3.74
C GLY A 125 1.60 -14.01 -2.26
N GLY A 126 1.40 -14.99 -1.39
CA GLY A 126 1.44 -14.80 0.07
C GLY A 126 0.10 -14.37 0.68
N PRO A 127 0.10 -13.89 1.94
CA PRO A 127 -1.12 -13.52 2.66
C PRO A 127 -1.90 -12.34 2.08
N ALA A 128 -1.23 -11.40 1.41
CA ALA A 128 -1.84 -10.23 0.78
C ALA A 128 -2.90 -10.56 -0.30
N GLU A 129 -2.83 -11.75 -0.90
CA GLU A 129 -3.81 -12.20 -1.92
C GLU A 129 -5.02 -12.94 -1.33
N GLN A 130 -5.03 -13.20 -0.02
CA GLN A 130 -6.09 -14.01 0.61
C GLN A 130 -7.32 -13.19 1.01
N SER A 131 -7.23 -11.86 0.96
CA SER A 131 -8.30 -10.91 1.29
C SER A 131 -7.96 -9.52 0.75
N PRO A 132 -8.95 -8.60 0.58
CA PRO A 132 -8.67 -7.21 0.23
C PRO A 132 -7.76 -6.50 1.24
N ILE A 133 -7.08 -5.44 0.80
CA ILE A 133 -6.26 -4.58 1.67
C ILE A 133 -7.17 -3.83 2.68
N PRO A 134 -6.71 -3.58 3.92
CA PRO A 134 -7.45 -2.73 4.85
C PRO A 134 -7.55 -1.28 4.37
N HIS A 135 -8.61 -0.60 4.80
CA HIS A 135 -8.80 0.86 4.78
C HIS A 135 -8.72 1.63 3.45
N GLY A 136 -8.40 0.99 2.32
CA GLY A 136 -8.41 1.60 0.99
C GLY A 136 -8.57 0.58 -0.13
N GLU A 137 -8.22 0.98 -1.35
CA GLU A 137 -8.25 0.14 -2.55
C GLU A 137 -6.90 0.24 -3.26
N VAL A 138 -6.39 -0.88 -3.78
CA VAL A 138 -5.15 -0.96 -4.58
C VAL A 138 -5.43 -1.73 -5.87
N PRO A 139 -4.68 -1.50 -6.96
CA PRO A 139 -4.81 -2.30 -8.18
C PRO A 139 -4.50 -3.78 -7.93
N ASP A 140 -5.21 -4.67 -8.65
CA ASP A 140 -4.96 -6.11 -8.59
C ASP A 140 -3.51 -6.45 -8.98
N SER A 141 -2.92 -7.45 -8.32
CA SER A 141 -1.51 -7.80 -8.51
C SER A 141 -1.16 -8.22 -9.94
N ASP A 142 -2.08 -8.88 -10.65
CA ASP A 142 -1.91 -9.21 -12.07
C ASP A 142 -1.83 -7.95 -12.95
N THR A 143 -2.58 -6.89 -12.62
CA THR A 143 -2.49 -5.59 -13.30
C THR A 143 -1.17 -4.90 -12.97
N ILE A 144 -0.73 -4.93 -11.71
CA ILE A 144 0.57 -4.38 -11.29
C ILE A 144 1.72 -5.04 -12.06
N VAL A 145 1.70 -6.36 -12.21
CA VAL A 145 2.69 -7.13 -13.00
C VAL A 145 2.60 -6.85 -14.50
N ALA A 146 1.40 -6.61 -15.03
CA ALA A 146 1.20 -6.32 -16.46
C ALA A 146 1.61 -4.89 -16.87
N GLU A 147 1.42 -3.91 -15.97
CA GLU A 147 1.68 -2.49 -16.22
C GLU A 147 3.03 -2.00 -15.66
N GLY A 148 3.65 -2.77 -14.76
CA GLY A 148 4.91 -2.44 -14.09
C GLY A 148 4.77 -1.41 -12.96
N SER A 149 3.95 -0.37 -13.17
CA SER A 149 3.58 0.60 -12.15
C SER A 149 2.19 1.17 -12.44
N ALA A 150 1.25 0.97 -11.50
CA ALA A 150 -0.12 1.46 -11.59
C ALA A 150 -0.28 2.74 -10.76
N GLY A 151 -0.64 3.83 -11.44
CA GLY A 151 -0.94 5.14 -10.87
C GLY A 151 -2.41 5.52 -11.10
N GLU A 152 -2.89 6.49 -10.33
CA GLU A 152 -4.30 6.90 -10.23
C GLU A 152 -5.27 5.80 -9.75
N SER A 153 -5.59 5.82 -8.45
CA SER A 153 -6.85 5.28 -7.90
C SER A 153 -8.05 6.16 -8.33
N GLY A 154 -8.16 6.44 -9.64
CA GLY A 154 -9.26 7.20 -10.23
C GLY A 154 -10.54 6.38 -10.14
N SER A 155 -11.54 6.89 -9.42
CA SER A 155 -12.76 6.15 -9.06
C SER A 155 -13.50 5.63 -10.30
N SER A 156 -13.26 4.36 -10.65
CA SER A 156 -13.89 3.74 -11.81
C SER A 156 -15.35 3.43 -11.46
N THR A 157 -16.27 4.24 -12.01
CA THR A 157 -17.73 4.05 -11.83
C THR A 157 -18.22 2.87 -12.67
N GLY A 158 -17.68 1.68 -12.40
CA GLY A 158 -18.06 0.40 -13.00
C GLY A 158 -19.39 -0.09 -12.45
N GLY A 159 -20.50 0.43 -12.99
CA GLY A 159 -21.84 0.18 -12.47
C GLY A 159 -22.30 -1.28 -12.53
N SER A 160 -22.08 -2.05 -11.45
CA SER A 160 -22.74 -3.34 -11.20
C SER A 160 -24.03 -3.15 -10.39
N GLY A 161 -25.18 -3.46 -10.99
CA GLY A 161 -26.49 -3.15 -10.39
C GLY A 161 -26.88 -4.02 -9.19
N MET A 162 -27.49 -3.41 -8.17
CA MET A 162 -28.04 -4.13 -7.02
C MET A 162 -29.37 -4.84 -7.35
N PRO A 163 -29.54 -6.12 -6.94
CA PRO A 163 -30.84 -6.68 -6.62
C PRO A 163 -31.08 -6.66 -5.09
N HIS A 164 -32.12 -5.97 -4.63
CA HIS A 164 -32.50 -5.97 -3.21
C HIS A 164 -32.98 -7.37 -2.76
N GLY A 165 -32.52 -7.86 -1.60
CA GLY A 165 -32.84 -9.20 -1.10
C GLY A 165 -33.09 -9.30 0.41
N GLY A 166 -34.36 -9.16 0.82
CA GLY A 166 -34.92 -9.82 2.01
C GLY A 166 -34.54 -9.29 3.41
N MET A 167 -35.39 -8.42 3.98
CA MET A 167 -35.53 -8.37 5.44
C MET A 167 -36.28 -9.61 5.95
N GLY A 168 -35.75 -10.29 6.97
CA GLY A 168 -36.42 -11.38 7.69
C GLY A 168 -36.63 -11.05 9.18
N PRO A 169 -37.84 -11.16 9.74
CA PRO A 169 -38.09 -10.88 11.15
C PRO A 169 -37.83 -12.10 12.06
N GLY A 170 -37.08 -11.90 13.15
CA GLY A 170 -36.83 -12.92 14.18
C GLY A 170 -36.90 -12.33 15.59
N MET A 171 -37.94 -12.68 16.35
CA MET A 171 -38.11 -12.28 17.75
C MET A 171 -37.65 -13.37 18.73
N GLY A 172 -37.18 -12.95 19.90
CA GLY A 172 -37.36 -13.70 21.16
C GLY A 172 -36.09 -14.26 21.80
N GLY A 173 -35.88 -13.94 23.09
CA GLY A 173 -34.77 -14.46 23.88
C GLY A 173 -34.58 -13.71 25.20
N MET A 174 -35.46 -13.94 26.19
CA MET A 174 -35.32 -13.38 27.54
C MET A 174 -34.65 -14.36 28.50
N GLY A 175 -33.80 -13.82 29.39
CA GLY A 175 -33.18 -14.55 30.49
C GLY A 175 -31.66 -14.75 30.31
N GLY A 176 -30.83 -14.66 31.35
CA GLY A 176 -31.15 -14.39 32.75
C GLY A 176 -30.21 -15.12 33.70
N GLY A 177 -29.02 -14.56 33.97
CA GLY A 177 -28.01 -15.20 34.81
C GLY A 177 -27.22 -14.20 35.65
N ARG A 178 -27.27 -14.34 36.97
CA ARG A 178 -26.34 -13.65 37.89
C ARG A 178 -25.03 -14.45 37.97
N GLY A 179 -23.90 -13.79 37.74
CA GLY A 179 -22.57 -14.38 37.94
C GLY A 179 -21.57 -13.33 38.40
N PHE A 180 -21.17 -13.38 39.68
CA PHE A 180 -20.10 -12.54 40.23
C PHE A 180 -18.76 -13.29 40.16
N GLY A 181 -17.72 -12.67 39.61
CA GLY A 181 -16.34 -13.16 39.73
C GLY A 181 -15.38 -12.58 38.67
N GLY A 182 -14.23 -12.05 39.10
CA GLY A 182 -13.07 -11.80 38.21
C GLY A 182 -12.38 -10.43 38.31
N TRP A 183 -13.09 -9.35 38.66
CA TRP A 183 -12.58 -7.97 38.46
C TRP A 183 -11.62 -7.45 39.56
N TRP A 184 -10.54 -8.20 39.87
CA TRP A 184 -9.72 -7.95 41.06
C TRP A 184 -8.18 -7.94 40.87
N LEU A 185 -7.66 -7.84 39.63
CA LEU A 185 -6.19 -7.89 39.41
C LEU A 185 -5.50 -6.59 38.97
N PHE A 186 -6.19 -5.58 38.44
CA PHE A 186 -5.56 -4.32 38.02
C PHE A 186 -6.32 -3.08 38.53
N GLY A 187 -5.82 -2.54 39.65
CA GLY A 187 -6.32 -1.34 40.32
C GLY A 187 -5.70 -0.02 39.81
N PRO A 188 -6.17 1.13 40.33
CA PRO A 188 -6.01 2.42 39.66
C PRO A 188 -4.70 3.17 40.02
N LEU A 189 -3.57 2.75 39.41
CA LEU A 189 -2.34 3.57 39.38
C LEU A 189 -1.70 3.72 37.98
N GLY A 190 -2.25 3.08 36.93
CA GLY A 190 -1.70 3.16 35.57
C GLY A 190 -2.24 4.31 34.68
N ALA A 191 -3.15 5.14 35.18
CA ALA A 191 -4.10 5.88 34.32
C ALA A 191 -4.00 7.42 34.36
N LEU A 192 -2.88 8.01 34.82
CA LEU A 192 -2.70 9.48 34.88
C LEU A 192 -1.49 10.03 34.10
N GLY A 193 -0.78 9.20 33.34
CA GLY A 193 0.31 9.65 32.45
C GLY A 193 -0.10 9.84 30.98
N LEU A 194 -1.12 9.15 30.50
CA LEU A 194 -1.26 8.83 29.06
C LEU A 194 -2.28 9.68 28.26
N LEU A 195 -2.96 10.66 28.87
CA LEU A 195 -3.97 11.49 28.19
C LEU A 195 -3.54 12.95 27.96
N ALA A 196 -2.52 13.44 28.67
CA ALA A 196 -2.02 14.80 28.46
C ALA A 196 -1.36 14.98 27.09
N VAL A 197 -0.61 13.98 26.61
CA VAL A 197 0.11 14.05 25.33
C VAL A 197 -0.85 13.98 24.13
N PRO A 198 -1.81 13.03 24.02
CA PRO A 198 -2.78 13.03 22.92
C PRO A 198 -3.64 14.29 22.87
N ALA A 199 -4.08 14.80 24.03
CA ALA A 199 -4.87 16.03 24.10
C ALA A 199 -4.05 17.29 23.72
N ALA A 200 -2.76 17.35 24.08
CA ALA A 200 -1.87 18.44 23.68
C ALA A 200 -1.51 18.38 22.19
N ILE A 201 -1.32 17.18 21.62
CA ILE A 201 -1.11 16.99 20.17
C ILE A 201 -2.38 17.37 19.40
N TYR A 202 -3.55 16.91 19.85
CA TYR A 202 -4.84 17.30 19.27
C TYR A 202 -5.04 18.83 19.31
N TRP A 203 -4.82 19.47 20.46
CA TRP A 203 -4.94 20.94 20.57
C TRP A 203 -3.84 21.72 19.82
N LEU A 204 -2.71 21.09 19.49
CA LEU A 204 -1.67 21.70 18.65
C LEU A 204 -1.97 21.55 17.15
N ALA A 205 -2.52 20.41 16.73
CA ALA A 205 -2.91 20.12 15.35
C ALA A 205 -4.26 20.79 14.96
N ASN A 206 -5.18 20.93 15.91
CA ASN A 206 -6.40 21.73 15.79
C ASN A 206 -6.22 23.16 16.35
N ARG A 207 -5.04 23.76 16.14
CA ARG A 207 -4.97 25.23 16.11
C ARG A 207 -5.47 25.69 14.76
N ASP A 208 -6.61 26.38 14.75
CA ASP A 208 -7.13 27.00 13.54
C ASP A 208 -6.15 28.06 13.02
N ASP A 209 -5.39 27.72 11.97
CA ASP A 209 -4.62 28.69 11.18
C ASP A 209 -5.60 29.59 10.42
N GLY A 210 -6.02 30.67 11.07
CA GLY A 210 -6.86 31.72 10.51
C GLY A 210 -6.17 32.45 9.36
N GLY A 211 -6.22 31.87 8.15
CA GLY A 211 -5.38 32.27 7.02
C GLY A 211 -6.08 32.37 5.66
N ARG A 212 -7.39 32.12 5.55
CA ARG A 212 -8.19 32.39 4.34
C ARG A 212 -9.50 33.04 4.69
N SER A 213 -9.68 34.31 4.31
CA SER A 213 -10.96 35.00 4.45
C SER A 213 -12.03 34.28 3.59
N PRO A 214 -13.30 34.25 4.01
CA PRO A 214 -14.37 33.65 3.21
C PRO A 214 -14.50 34.27 1.80
N GLU A 215 -14.16 35.56 1.67
CA GLU A 215 -13.94 36.27 0.41
C GLU A 215 -12.99 35.55 -0.56
N ALA A 216 -11.81 35.11 -0.09
CA ALA A 216 -10.80 34.48 -0.93
C ALA A 216 -11.33 33.18 -1.55
N THR A 217 -12.08 32.40 -0.77
CA THR A 217 -12.74 31.17 -1.19
C THR A 217 -13.96 31.42 -2.10
N LEU A 218 -14.53 32.62 -2.13
CA LEU A 218 -15.50 33.02 -3.17
C LEU A 218 -14.80 33.46 -4.46
N ARG A 219 -13.78 34.31 -4.35
CA ARG A 219 -13.03 34.87 -5.48
C ARG A 219 -12.35 33.78 -6.32
N GLU A 220 -11.80 32.76 -5.67
CA GLU A 220 -11.23 31.58 -6.33
C GLU A 220 -12.27 30.79 -7.15
N ARG A 221 -13.49 30.62 -6.62
CA ARG A 221 -14.55 29.87 -7.30
C ARG A 221 -15.15 30.64 -8.49
N TYR A 222 -15.27 31.97 -8.35
CA TYR A 222 -15.62 32.85 -9.47
C TYR A 222 -14.53 32.80 -10.56
N ALA A 223 -13.25 32.90 -10.18
CA ALA A 223 -12.13 32.84 -11.14
C ALA A 223 -12.05 31.50 -11.90
N ARG A 224 -12.55 30.42 -11.31
CA ARG A 224 -12.66 29.08 -11.95
C ARG A 224 -13.96 28.89 -12.75
N GLY A 225 -14.91 29.82 -12.67
CA GLY A 225 -16.22 29.72 -13.33
C GLY A 225 -17.21 28.74 -12.66
N GLU A 226 -17.00 28.40 -11.39
CA GLU A 226 -17.93 27.55 -10.62
C GLU A 226 -19.19 28.30 -10.15
N ILE A 227 -19.14 29.63 -10.12
CA ILE A 227 -20.23 30.52 -9.76
C ILE A 227 -20.27 31.71 -10.74
N ASP A 228 -21.46 32.19 -11.03
CA ASP A 228 -21.72 33.41 -11.79
C ASP A 228 -21.51 34.68 -10.93
N GLU A 229 -21.54 35.84 -11.59
CA GLU A 229 -21.38 37.16 -10.96
C GLU A 229 -22.50 37.47 -9.95
N ASP A 230 -23.76 37.19 -10.29
CA ASP A 230 -24.92 37.48 -9.44
C ASP A 230 -24.86 36.65 -8.13
N GLU A 231 -24.41 35.40 -8.21
CA GLU A 231 -24.13 34.55 -7.05
C GLU A 231 -22.88 35.00 -6.28
N PHE A 232 -21.80 35.42 -6.96
CA PHE A 232 -20.59 35.94 -6.31
C PHE A 232 -20.86 37.22 -5.51
N GLU A 233 -21.46 38.25 -6.13
CA GLU A 233 -21.76 39.52 -5.46
C GLU A 233 -22.73 39.33 -4.29
N ARG A 234 -23.78 38.52 -4.48
CA ARG A 234 -24.73 38.17 -3.43
C ARG A 234 -24.07 37.45 -2.25
N ARG A 235 -23.08 36.59 -2.49
CA ARG A 235 -22.35 35.93 -1.39
C ARG A 235 -21.30 36.82 -0.73
N ARG A 236 -20.70 37.77 -1.46
CA ARG A 236 -19.80 38.78 -0.89
C ARG A 236 -20.53 39.69 0.09
N SER A 237 -21.67 40.27 -0.31
CA SER A 237 -22.44 41.17 0.59
C SER A 237 -22.94 40.47 1.86
N ASN A 238 -23.31 39.18 1.77
CA ASN A 238 -23.69 38.36 2.93
C ASN A 238 -22.54 38.02 3.89
N LEU A 239 -21.29 38.33 3.53
CA LEU A 239 -20.10 38.25 4.39
C LEU A 239 -19.73 39.63 4.95
N ASP A 240 -19.84 40.68 4.15
CA ASP A 240 -19.64 42.08 4.58
C ASP A 240 -20.63 42.47 5.71
N GLU A 241 -21.78 41.80 5.81
CA GLU A 241 -22.77 41.94 6.90
C GLU A 241 -22.47 41.08 8.16
N ARG A 242 -21.32 40.37 8.23
CA ARG A 242 -21.02 39.39 9.29
C ARG A 242 -19.71 39.61 10.06
N GLU A 243 -18.96 40.66 9.75
CA GLU A 243 -17.77 41.12 10.51
C GLU A 243 -18.08 42.39 11.33
#